data_AF-A0A671PQI6-F1
#
_entry.id   AF-A0A671PQI6-F1
#
_cell.length_a   1.000
_cell.length_b   1.000
_cell.length_c   1.000
_cell.angle_alpha   90.00
_cell.angle_beta   90.00
_cell.angle_gamma   90.00
#
_symmetry.space_group_name_H-M   'P 1'
#
loop_
_entity.id
_entity.type
_entity.pdbx_description
1 polymer ?
#
loop_
_entity_poly.entity_id
_entity_poly.type
_entity_poly.pdbx_seq_one_letter_code
_entity_poly.pdbx_strand_id
1 'polypeptide(L)' 'LTLTGEIAAPVQLKEEGNKHFQAGEIDKAIECYTKVIKDKKALAVIYRNRSACFLKKENYNNAVSDASKGMIHK' A
#
# COMPACT_ATOMS: atom_id res chain seq x y z
N LEU A 1 -28.44 11.73 3.82
CA LEU A 1 -27.07 12.29 3.75
C LEU A 1 -26.08 11.14 3.51
N THR A 2 -25.81 10.78 2.25
CA THR A 2 -24.75 9.83 1.89
C THR A 2 -23.52 10.63 1.47
N LEU A 3 -22.68 10.94 2.45
CA LEU A 3 -21.57 11.90 2.33
C LEU A 3 -20.20 11.19 2.28
N THR A 4 -20.07 10.13 1.48
CA THR A 4 -18.76 9.53 1.18
C THR A 4 -18.77 8.95 -0.24
N GLY A 5 -18.34 9.73 -1.22
CA GLY A 5 -17.86 9.17 -2.48
C GLY A 5 -16.67 8.26 -2.18
N GLU A 6 -16.87 6.96 -2.41
CA GLU A 6 -15.84 5.96 -2.75
C GLU A 6 -14.55 5.93 -1.92
N ILE A 7 -14.64 5.90 -0.59
CA ILE A 7 -13.54 5.33 0.20
C ILE A 7 -13.79 3.82 0.28
N ALA A 8 -13.27 3.07 -0.71
CA ALA A 8 -13.28 1.61 -0.66
C ALA A 8 -12.68 1.14 0.68
N ALA A 9 -13.26 0.08 1.26
CA ALA A 9 -12.84 -0.39 2.58
C ALA A 9 -11.33 -0.71 2.59
N PRO A 10 -10.60 -0.55 3.72
CA PRO A 10 -9.17 -0.82 3.81
C PRO A 10 -8.75 -2.19 3.21
N VAL A 11 -9.59 -3.21 3.40
CA VAL A 11 -9.42 -4.55 2.83
C VAL A 11 -9.52 -4.55 1.31
N GLN A 12 -10.51 -3.86 0.74
CA GLN A 12 -10.71 -3.76 -0.72
C GLN A 12 -9.56 -3.01 -1.40
N LEU A 13 -9.11 -1.88 -0.83
CA LEU A 13 -7.99 -1.12 -1.37
C LEU A 13 -6.67 -1.91 -1.33
N LYS A 14 -6.46 -2.70 -0.27
CA LYS A 14 -5.32 -3.63 -0.18
C LYS A 14 -5.38 -4.68 -1.30
N GLU A 15 -6.54 -5.29 -1.52
CA GLU A 15 -6.74 -6.29 -2.56
C GLU A 15 -6.56 -5.70 -3.97
N GLU A 16 -7.05 -4.48 -4.20
CA GLU A 16 -6.88 -3.78 -5.47
C GLU A 16 -5.41 -3.42 -5.71
N GLY A 17 -4.69 -2.96 -4.68
CA GLY A 17 -3.24 -2.76 -4.76
C GLY A 17 -2.49 -4.04 -5.12
N ASN A 18 -2.92 -5.19 -4.59
CA ASN A 18 -2.33 -6.49 -4.94
C ASN A 18 -2.57 -6.85 -6.42
N LYS A 19 -3.77 -6.59 -6.95
CA LYS A 19 -4.08 -6.83 -8.37
C LYS A 19 -3.21 -5.96 -9.29
N HIS A 20 -3.13 -4.66 -9.01
CA HIS A 20 -2.27 -3.74 -9.77
C HIS A 20 -0.80 -4.17 -9.72
N PHE A 21 -0.32 -4.62 -8.56
CA PHE A 21 1.06 -5.12 -8.43
C PHE A 21 1.30 -6.35 -9.29
N GLN A 22 0.37 -7.31 -9.31
CA GLN A 22 0.45 -8.51 -10.14
C GLN A 22 0.38 -8.17 -11.64
N ALA A 23 -0.41 -7.16 -12.02
CA ALA A 23 -0.51 -6.67 -13.39
C ALA A 23 0.71 -5.82 -13.82
N GLY A 24 1.67 -5.54 -12.92
CA GLY A 24 2.82 -4.68 -13.21
C GLY A 24 2.49 -3.18 -13.21
N GLU A 25 1.29 -2.78 -12.84
CA GLU A 25 0.84 -1.39 -12.73
C GLU A 25 1.31 -0.78 -11.40
N ILE A 26 2.63 -0.66 -11.24
CA ILE A 26 3.26 -0.40 -9.94
C ILE A 26 2.81 0.91 -9.29
N ASP A 27 2.60 1.97 -10.08
CA ASP A 27 2.15 3.26 -9.55
C ASP A 27 0.73 3.22 -8.99
N LYS A 28 -0.19 2.51 -9.67
CA LYS A 28 -1.55 2.31 -9.16
C LYS A 28 -1.54 1.49 -7.86
N ALA A 29 -0.68 0.46 -7.80
CA ALA A 29 -0.51 -0.32 -6.58
C ALA A 29 -0.05 0.55 -5.39
N ILE A 30 0.92 1.43 -5.60
CA ILE A 30 1.41 2.38 -4.58
C ILE A 30 0.29 3.31 -4.11
N GLU A 31 -0.52 3.83 -5.02
CA GLU A 31 -1.65 4.71 -4.69
C GLU A 31 -2.67 3.98 -3.80
N CYS A 32 -3.08 2.77 -4.19
CA CYS A 32 -3.98 1.93 -3.42
C CYS A 32 -3.46 1.70 -2.00
N TYR A 33 -2.20 1.26 -1.85
CA TYR A 33 -1.58 1.03 -0.54
C TYR A 33 -1.51 2.31 0.30
N THR A 34 -1.22 3.45 -0.31
CA THR A 34 -1.14 4.73 0.40
C THR A 34 -2.48 5.17 0.97
N LYS A 35 -3.58 4.88 0.27
CA LYS A 35 -4.95 5.14 0.76
C LYS A 35 -5.31 4.30 1.99
N VAL A 36 -4.69 3.13 2.17
CA VAL A 36 -4.97 2.18 3.29
C VAL A 36 -4.25 2.54 4.59
N ILE A 37 -3.20 3.38 4.57
CA ILE A 37 -2.33 3.65 5.75
C ILE A 37 -3.09 4.24 6.97
N LYS A 38 -4.36 4.60 6.83
CA LYS A 38 -5.22 4.99 7.96
C LYS A 38 -5.66 3.80 8.83
N ASP A 39 -5.59 2.55 8.33
CA ASP A 39 -5.95 1.35 9.09
C ASP A 39 -4.73 0.75 9.80
N LYS A 40 -4.68 0.93 11.12
CA LYS A 40 -3.59 0.46 11.98
C LYS A 40 -3.38 -1.06 11.92
N LYS A 41 -4.43 -1.85 11.68
CA LYS A 41 -4.33 -3.33 11.67
C LYS A 41 -3.64 -3.87 10.41
N ALA A 42 -3.61 -3.07 9.34
CA ALA A 42 -3.05 -3.48 8.05
C ALA A 42 -1.66 -2.90 7.80
N LEU A 43 -1.16 -1.98 8.64
CA LEU A 43 0.05 -1.19 8.39
C LEU A 43 1.28 -2.04 8.03
N ALA A 44 1.57 -3.12 8.79
CA ALA A 44 2.72 -3.97 8.49
C ALA A 44 2.69 -4.54 7.06
N VAL A 45 1.54 -5.07 6.65
CA VAL A 45 1.34 -5.66 5.31
C VAL A 45 1.42 -4.58 4.24
N ILE A 46 0.78 -3.43 4.48
CA ILE A 46 0.75 -2.32 3.52
C ILE A 46 2.14 -1.75 3.28
N TYR A 47 2.91 -1.51 4.34
CA TYR A 47 4.29 -1.04 4.21
C TYR A 47 5.19 -2.06 3.52
N ARG A 48 5.04 -3.36 3.82
CA ARG A 48 5.79 -4.41 3.12
C ARG A 48 5.48 -4.41 1.61
N ASN A 49 4.21 -4.34 1.24
CA ASN A 49 3.80 -4.40 -0.16
C ASN A 49 4.21 -3.14 -0.93
N ARG A 50 4.10 -1.96 -0.31
CA ARG A 50 4.53 -0.70 -0.93
C ARG A 50 6.07 -0.61 -1.03
N SER A 51 6.80 -1.17 -0.07
CA SER A 51 8.26 -1.34 -0.18
C SER A 51 8.64 -2.18 -1.41
N ALA A 52 7.96 -3.30 -1.65
CA ALA A 52 8.19 -4.13 -2.84
C ALA A 52 7.89 -3.37 -4.16
N CYS A 53 6.90 -2.50 -4.17
CA CYS A 53 6.62 -1.62 -5.31
C CYS A 53 7.78 -0.65 -5.56
N PHE A 54 8.30 -0.02 -4.51
CA PHE A 54 9.45 0.88 -4.63
C PHE A 54 10.72 0.17 -5.09
N LEU A 55 10.95 -1.08 -4.67
CA LEU A 55 12.05 -1.89 -5.19
C LEU A 55 11.93 -2.14 -6.70
N LYS A 56 10.74 -2.45 -7.21
CA LYS A 56 10.49 -2.60 -8.66
C LYS A 56 10.73 -1.31 -9.46
N LYS A 57 10.63 -0.14 -8.81
CA LYS A 57 10.94 1.17 -9.40
C LYS A 57 12.38 1.61 -9.15
N GLU A 58 13.22 0.77 -8.55
CA GLU A 58 14.58 1.12 -8.13
C GLU A 58 14.63 2.34 -7.19
N ASN A 59 13.53 2.63 -6.50
CA ASN A 59 13.44 3.71 -5.52
C ASN A 59 13.81 3.17 -4.12
N TYR A 60 15.10 2.92 -3.95
CA TYR A 60 15.63 2.26 -2.76
C TYR A 60 15.38 3.05 -1.47
N ASN A 61 15.41 4.39 -1.52
CA ASN A 61 15.18 5.23 -0.36
C ASN A 61 13.78 5.02 0.23
N ASN A 62 12.75 5.03 -0.62
CA ASN A 62 11.39 4.78 -0.18
C ASN A 62 11.17 3.31 0.20
N ALA A 63 11.80 2.37 -0.50
CA ALA A 63 11.74 0.95 -0.16
C ALA A 63 12.26 0.67 1.26
N VAL A 64 13.42 1.24 1.63
CA VAL A 64 14.02 1.10 2.96
C VAL A 64 13.14 1.78 4.02
N SER A 65 12.64 2.99 3.76
CA SER A 65 11.75 3.69 4.69
C SER A 65 10.51 2.86 5.04
N ASP A 66 9.86 2.28 4.02
CA ASP A 66 8.67 1.46 4.21
C ASP A 66 9.01 0.10 4.86
N ALA A 67 10.12 -0.54 4.51
CA ALA A 67 10.55 -1.78 5.17
C ALA A 67 10.71 -1.58 6.69
N SER A 68 11.36 -0.49 7.10
CA SER A 68 11.53 -0.12 8.51
C SER A 68 10.19 0.11 9.21
N LYS A 69 9.26 0.84 8.57
CA LYS A 69 7.91 1.03 9.14
C LYS A 69 7.15 -0.29 9.26
N GLY A 70 7.26 -1.17 8.26
CA GLY A 70 6.64 -2.49 8.28
C GLY A 70 7.12 -3.37 9.46
N MET A 71 8.39 -3.24 9.86
CA MET A 71 8.93 -3.93 11.04
C MET A 71 8.41 -3.38 12.36
N ILE A 72 8.15 -2.06 12.45
CA ILE A 72 7.65 -1.40 13.66
C ILE A 72 6.18 -1.76 13.94
N HIS A 73 5.36 -1.93 12.89
CA HIS A 73 3.92 -2.12 13.01
C HIS A 73 3.47 -3.60 13.10
N LYS A 74 4.36 -4.50 13.56
CA LYS A 74 4.17 -5.96 13.54
C LYS A 74 3.10 -6.46 14.51
#